data_AF-A0A945CMY0-F1
#
_entry.id   AF-A0A945CMY0-F1
#
_cell.length_a   1.000
_cell.length_b   1.000
_cell.length_c   1.000
_cell.angle_alpha   90.00
_cell.angle_beta   90.00
_cell.angle_gamma   90.00
#
_symmetry.space_group_name_H-M   'P 1'
#
loop_
_entity.id
_entity.type
_entity.pdbx_description
1 polymer ?
#
loop_
_entity_poly.entity_id
_entity_poly.type
_entity_poly.pdbx_seq_one_letter_code
_entity_poly.pdbx_strand_id
1 'polypeptide(L)'
;MNHTVHTASLKVLLCMLAVMGGVTAQARMPGNHYPEFSWDRLPLYIHIRKELEFDQQELEYLASFPLITFEKTTGCITSGSTDAGTVAAAKAVKAINPKARILFYRNVFVHYGGYSFNQELEEIDAPFLRDRWGRGKLVRNAVEAYDLTDPNVTDWWVRTA
;
A
#
# COMPACT_ATOMS: atom_id res chain seq x y z
N MET A 1 -36.55 73.25 23.80
CA MET A 1 -35.09 73.47 23.74
C MET A 1 -34.45 72.14 23.39
N ASN A 2 -34.15 71.98 22.10
CA ASN A 2 -33.41 70.86 21.55
C ASN A 2 -31.92 71.10 21.79
N HIS A 3 -31.19 70.12 22.30
CA HIS A 3 -29.78 69.95 21.94
C HIS A 3 -29.44 68.47 21.83
N THR A 4 -29.44 68.05 20.57
CA THR A 4 -28.70 66.94 19.98
C THR A 4 -27.23 66.98 20.43
N VAL A 5 -26.65 65.83 20.81
CA VAL A 5 -25.20 65.67 20.91
C VAL A 5 -24.75 64.61 19.91
N HIS A 6 -23.74 65.00 19.14
CA HIS A 6 -23.17 64.39 17.96
C HIS A 6 -22.46 63.05 18.20
N THR A 7 -22.59 62.18 17.19
CA THR A 7 -21.68 61.09 16.81
C THR A 7 -20.26 61.56 16.52
N ALA A 8 -19.24 60.81 16.98
CA ALA A 8 -18.05 60.43 16.17
C ALA A 8 -17.12 59.41 16.88
N SER A 9 -17.03 58.23 16.27
CA SER A 9 -15.82 57.48 15.91
C SER A 9 -14.81 56.94 16.94
N LEU A 10 -14.80 55.60 17.03
CA LEU A 10 -13.71 54.69 16.60
C LEU A 10 -12.36 54.76 17.34
N LYS A 11 -12.04 53.72 18.13
CA LYS A 11 -10.82 52.90 17.99
C LYS A 11 -10.76 51.74 19.01
N VAL A 12 -10.85 50.53 18.46
CA VAL A 12 -10.05 49.34 18.78
C VAL A 12 -10.13 48.78 20.21
N LEU A 13 -10.91 47.71 20.38
CA LEU A 13 -10.39 46.52 21.06
C LEU A 13 -11.06 45.26 20.51
N LEU A 14 -10.54 44.80 19.39
CA LEU A 14 -10.79 43.46 18.86
C LEU A 14 -9.86 42.50 19.63
N CYS A 15 -10.40 41.77 20.61
CA CYS A 15 -9.70 40.65 21.24
C CYS A 15 -10.60 39.41 21.18
N MET A 16 -10.37 38.65 20.10
CA MET A 16 -10.51 37.21 19.95
C MET A 16 -11.44 36.50 20.96
N LEU A 17 -12.72 36.38 20.61
CA LEU A 17 -13.46 35.18 21.01
C LEU A 17 -13.01 34.07 20.08
N ALA A 18 -12.11 33.22 20.59
CA ALA A 18 -11.69 32.00 19.93
C ALA A 18 -12.95 31.18 19.59
N VAL A 19 -13.22 31.05 18.29
CA VAL A 19 -14.07 29.99 17.75
C VAL A 19 -13.37 28.69 18.16
N MET A 20 -13.83 28.06 19.25
CA MET A 20 -13.57 26.64 19.50
C MET A 20 -14.34 25.86 18.45
N GLY A 21 -13.86 25.94 17.20
CA GLY A 21 -14.12 24.93 16.20
C GLY A 21 -13.39 23.69 16.66
N GLY A 22 -14.06 22.91 17.51
CA GLY A 22 -13.65 21.55 17.77
C GLY A 22 -13.65 20.84 16.42
N VAL A 23 -12.47 20.73 15.82
CA VAL A 23 -12.23 19.75 14.77
C VAL A 23 -12.34 18.41 15.48
N THR A 24 -13.57 17.90 15.58
CA THR A 24 -13.76 16.47 15.78
C THR A 24 -13.15 15.83 14.56
N ALA A 25 -11.91 15.35 14.67
CA ALA A 25 -11.38 14.37 13.76
C ALA A 25 -12.38 13.20 13.79
N GLN A 26 -13.27 13.16 12.80
CA GLN A 26 -14.13 12.02 12.62
C GLN A 26 -13.18 10.86 12.34
N ALA A 27 -12.95 10.01 13.34
CA ALA A 27 -12.21 8.78 13.14
C ALA A 27 -12.88 8.06 11.97
N ARG A 28 -12.21 8.03 10.81
CA ARG A 28 -12.70 7.27 9.67
C ARG A 28 -12.63 5.83 10.14
N MET A 29 -13.80 5.25 10.44
CA MET A 29 -13.94 3.82 10.68
C MET A 29 -13.09 3.12 9.60
N PRO A 30 -12.10 2.29 9.95
CA PRO A 30 -11.29 1.62 8.95
C PRO A 30 -12.24 0.94 7.98
N GLY A 31 -12.20 1.35 6.72
CA GLY A 31 -13.07 0.77 5.70
C GLY A 31 -12.84 -0.73 5.70
N ASN A 32 -13.89 -1.53 5.54
CA ASN A 32 -13.72 -2.98 5.44
C ASN A 32 -12.65 -3.27 4.36
N HIS A 33 -11.53 -3.89 4.74
CA HIS A 33 -10.41 -4.21 3.84
C HIS A 33 -10.56 -5.60 3.21
N TYR A 34 -11.54 -6.39 3.68
CA TYR A 34 -11.80 -7.73 3.20
C TYR A 34 -12.76 -7.71 1.99
N PRO A 35 -12.73 -8.77 1.16
CA PRO A 35 -13.77 -9.01 0.17
C PRO A 35 -15.14 -9.09 0.81
N GLU A 36 -16.18 -8.86 0.02
CA GLU A 36 -17.55 -9.13 0.46
C GLU A 36 -17.71 -10.65 0.69
N PHE A 37 -18.23 -11.00 1.86
CA PHE A 37 -18.48 -12.38 2.25
C PHE A 37 -19.95 -12.73 1.99
N SER A 38 -20.19 -13.91 1.43
CA SER A 38 -21.53 -14.46 1.22
C SER A 38 -21.49 -15.99 1.30
N TRP A 39 -22.51 -16.58 1.91
CA TRP A 39 -22.75 -18.03 1.87
C TRP A 39 -23.42 -18.47 0.56
N ASP A 40 -24.11 -17.56 -0.13
CA ASP A 40 -24.85 -17.86 -1.36
C ASP A 40 -23.95 -17.87 -2.59
N ARG A 41 -22.84 -17.11 -2.55
CA ARG A 41 -21.93 -16.96 -3.70
C ARG A 41 -20.48 -16.87 -3.26
N LEU A 42 -19.66 -17.77 -3.79
CA LEU A 42 -18.21 -17.70 -3.67
C LEU A 42 -17.65 -16.55 -4.53
N PRO A 43 -16.77 -15.70 -3.99
CA PRO A 43 -16.15 -14.63 -4.76
C PRO A 43 -15.21 -15.22 -5.81
N LEU A 44 -15.24 -14.65 -7.02
CA LEU A 44 -14.27 -15.00 -8.06
C LEU A 44 -12.92 -14.36 -7.73
N TYR A 45 -11.87 -15.15 -7.86
CA TYR A 45 -10.50 -14.76 -7.55
C TYR A 45 -9.63 -14.95 -8.78
N ILE A 46 -8.78 -13.95 -9.07
CA ILE A 46 -7.75 -14.06 -10.10
C ILE A 46 -6.37 -13.77 -9.52
N HIS A 47 -5.39 -14.58 -9.92
CA HIS A 47 -3.97 -14.40 -9.63
C HIS A 47 -3.25 -14.23 -10.96
N ILE A 48 -2.64 -13.07 -11.20
CA ILE A 48 -2.09 -12.71 -12.50
C ILE A 48 -0.79 -11.92 -12.38
N ARG A 49 0.01 -11.96 -13.44
CA ARG A 49 1.23 -11.16 -13.59
C ARG A 49 1.35 -10.65 -15.03
N LYS A 50 1.85 -9.43 -15.19
CA LYS A 50 2.31 -8.85 -16.46
C LYS A 50 3.43 -7.86 -16.14
N GLU A 51 4.58 -7.98 -16.79
CA GLU A 51 5.77 -7.18 -16.49
C GLU A 51 5.67 -5.72 -16.98
N LEU A 52 4.80 -5.49 -17.96
CA LEU A 52 4.37 -4.17 -18.44
C LEU A 52 3.06 -3.75 -17.76
N GLU A 53 2.67 -2.50 -17.98
CA GLU A 53 1.33 -2.03 -17.61
C GLU A 53 0.21 -2.80 -18.34
N PHE A 54 -0.95 -2.87 -17.69
CA PHE A 54 -2.15 -3.41 -18.31
C PHE A 54 -2.80 -2.38 -19.22
N ASP A 55 -3.27 -2.82 -20.38
CA ASP A 55 -4.08 -1.97 -21.24
C ASP A 55 -5.53 -1.86 -20.73
N GLN A 56 -6.32 -0.99 -21.36
CA GLN A 56 -7.69 -0.72 -20.92
C GLN A 56 -8.59 -1.96 -20.93
N GLN A 57 -8.47 -2.83 -21.93
CA GLN A 57 -9.31 -4.03 -22.04
C GLN A 57 -8.94 -5.04 -20.95
N GLU A 58 -7.65 -5.21 -20.69
CA GLU A 58 -7.15 -6.03 -19.59
C GLU A 58 -7.63 -5.48 -18.24
N LEU A 59 -7.58 -4.16 -18.03
CA LEU A 59 -8.05 -3.51 -16.81
C LEU A 59 -9.56 -3.72 -16.58
N GLU A 60 -10.37 -3.61 -17.63
CA GLU A 60 -11.82 -3.90 -17.57
C GLU A 60 -12.08 -5.36 -17.20
N TYR A 61 -11.35 -6.30 -17.81
CA TYR A 61 -11.43 -7.71 -17.47
C TYR A 61 -11.04 -7.96 -16.01
N LEU A 62 -9.92 -7.41 -15.55
CA LEU A 62 -9.46 -7.54 -14.17
C LEU A 62 -10.46 -6.94 -13.19
N ALA A 63 -11.03 -5.77 -13.50
CA ALA A 63 -12.02 -5.10 -12.67
C ALA A 63 -13.34 -5.89 -12.50
N SER A 64 -13.58 -6.92 -13.31
CA SER A 64 -14.73 -7.83 -13.13
C SER A 64 -14.59 -8.76 -11.91
N PHE A 65 -13.38 -8.94 -11.37
CA PHE A 65 -13.11 -9.79 -10.21
C PHE A 65 -13.21 -9.00 -8.89
N PRO A 66 -13.90 -9.53 -7.86
CA PRO A 66 -13.95 -8.90 -6.55
C PRO A 66 -12.62 -9.02 -5.77
N LEU A 67 -11.79 -10.02 -6.09
CA LEU A 67 -10.48 -10.24 -5.48
C LEU A 67 -9.43 -10.53 -6.56
N ILE A 68 -8.35 -9.76 -6.55
CA ILE A 68 -7.28 -9.82 -7.54
C ILE A 68 -5.96 -9.88 -6.79
N THR A 69 -5.09 -10.81 -7.15
CA THR A 69 -3.69 -10.80 -6.72
C THR A 69 -2.80 -10.45 -7.89
N PHE A 70 -2.00 -9.40 -7.71
CA PHE A 70 -0.89 -9.09 -8.59
C PHE A 70 0.36 -9.81 -8.08
N GLU A 71 0.91 -10.66 -8.93
CA GLU A 71 2.09 -11.47 -8.65
C GLU A 71 3.37 -10.61 -8.67
N LYS A 72 4.51 -11.21 -8.30
CA LYS A 72 5.82 -10.56 -8.46
C LYS A 72 6.04 -10.12 -9.91
N THR A 73 6.88 -9.11 -10.13
CA THR A 73 7.16 -8.45 -11.42
C THR A 73 6.01 -7.66 -12.07
N THR A 74 4.83 -7.55 -11.44
CA THR A 74 3.72 -6.80 -12.06
C THR A 74 4.09 -5.34 -12.33
N GLY A 75 4.01 -4.90 -13.60
CA GLY A 75 4.32 -3.55 -14.05
C GLY A 75 5.77 -3.11 -13.84
N CYS A 76 6.69 -4.03 -13.50
CA CYS A 76 8.02 -3.65 -13.05
C CYS A 76 8.88 -3.01 -14.15
N ILE A 77 8.66 -3.35 -15.42
CA ILE A 77 9.40 -2.73 -16.54
C ILE A 77 8.97 -1.28 -16.71
N THR A 78 7.66 -1.01 -16.64
CA THR A 78 7.11 0.34 -16.82
C THR A 78 7.40 1.25 -15.61
N SER A 79 7.35 0.70 -14.40
CA SER A 79 7.45 1.49 -13.15
C SER A 79 8.81 1.41 -12.46
N GLY A 80 9.74 0.60 -12.94
CA GLY A 80 11.08 0.43 -12.38
C GLY A 80 11.18 -0.52 -11.17
N SER A 81 10.07 -0.87 -10.53
CA SER A 81 10.02 -1.89 -9.47
C SER A 81 8.66 -2.59 -9.42
N THR A 82 8.63 -3.78 -8.80
CA THR A 82 7.43 -4.61 -8.65
C THR A 82 6.37 -3.92 -7.77
N ASP A 83 6.77 -3.30 -6.67
CA ASP A 83 5.87 -2.58 -5.76
C ASP A 83 5.26 -1.34 -6.45
N ALA A 84 6.06 -0.55 -7.17
CA ALA A 84 5.56 0.61 -7.90
C ALA A 84 4.58 0.20 -9.01
N GLY A 85 4.93 -0.83 -9.79
CA GLY A 85 4.07 -1.37 -10.85
C GLY A 85 2.76 -1.96 -10.30
N THR A 86 2.83 -2.66 -9.16
CA THR A 86 1.64 -3.18 -8.48
C THR A 86 0.74 -2.05 -7.98
N VAL A 87 1.31 -0.99 -7.37
CA VAL A 87 0.53 0.18 -6.95
C VAL A 87 -0.15 0.86 -8.14
N ALA A 88 0.54 0.99 -9.27
CA ALA A 88 -0.02 1.57 -10.49
C ALA A 88 -1.20 0.72 -11.02
N ALA A 89 -1.00 -0.60 -11.16
CA ALA A 89 -2.05 -1.52 -11.59
C ALA A 89 -3.25 -1.54 -10.63
N ALA A 90 -3.01 -1.53 -9.32
CA ALA A 90 -4.05 -1.48 -8.30
C ALA A 90 -4.90 -0.20 -8.39
N LYS A 91 -4.26 0.96 -8.61
CA LYS A 91 -4.96 2.24 -8.81
C LYS A 91 -5.79 2.21 -10.08
N ALA A 92 -5.25 1.70 -11.19
CA ALA A 92 -5.94 1.61 -12.47
C ALA A 92 -7.20 0.72 -12.38
N VAL A 93 -7.10 -0.46 -11.76
CA VAL A 93 -8.27 -1.33 -11.51
C VAL A 93 -9.28 -0.63 -10.61
N LYS A 94 -8.84 0.01 -9.52
CA LYS A 94 -9.74 0.68 -8.57
C LYS A 94 -10.45 1.90 -9.16
N ALA A 95 -9.90 2.52 -10.21
CA ALA A 95 -10.58 3.57 -10.95
C ALA A 95 -11.80 3.04 -11.71
N ILE A 96 -11.79 1.77 -12.14
CA ILE A 96 -12.91 1.09 -12.81
C ILE A 96 -13.85 0.44 -11.78
N ASN A 97 -13.30 -0.30 -10.82
CA ASN A 97 -14.05 -0.97 -9.76
C ASN A 97 -13.47 -0.63 -8.37
N PRO A 98 -14.00 0.38 -7.67
CA PRO A 98 -13.50 0.77 -6.35
C PRO A 98 -13.75 -0.28 -5.25
N LYS A 99 -14.66 -1.24 -5.50
CA LYS A 99 -14.96 -2.34 -4.57
C LYS A 99 -13.95 -3.49 -4.68
N ALA A 100 -13.23 -3.62 -5.79
CA ALA A 100 -12.23 -4.66 -5.98
C ALA A 100 -11.18 -4.63 -4.87
N ARG A 101 -10.86 -5.81 -4.34
CA ARG A 101 -9.78 -6.02 -3.38
C ARG A 101 -8.55 -6.50 -4.13
N ILE A 102 -7.43 -5.85 -3.85
CA ILE A 102 -6.15 -6.15 -4.47
C ILE A 102 -5.22 -6.70 -3.38
N LEU A 103 -4.63 -7.86 -3.64
CA LEU A 103 -3.57 -8.42 -2.81
C LEU A 103 -2.24 -8.22 -3.54
N PHE A 104 -1.23 -7.80 -2.77
CA PHE A 104 0.14 -7.74 -3.22
C PHE A 104 0.82 -9.07 -2.87
N TYR A 105 1.25 -9.82 -3.89
CA TYR A 105 1.97 -11.06 -3.65
C TYR A 105 3.45 -10.78 -3.40
N ARG A 106 3.93 -11.16 -2.21
CA ARG A 106 5.35 -11.20 -1.87
C ARG A 106 5.66 -12.52 -1.16
N ASN A 107 6.76 -13.17 -1.54
CA ASN A 107 7.15 -14.42 -0.91
C ASN A 107 7.74 -14.16 0.49
N VAL A 108 7.30 -14.94 1.47
CA VAL A 108 7.76 -14.80 2.87
C VAL A 108 9.13 -15.45 3.11
N PHE A 109 9.52 -16.42 2.29
CA PHE A 109 10.74 -17.21 2.51
C PHE A 109 11.78 -17.00 1.41
N VAL A 110 11.36 -16.98 0.15
CA VAL A 110 12.24 -16.85 -1.01
C VAL A 110 12.48 -15.38 -1.33
N HIS A 111 13.75 -14.99 -1.40
CA HIS A 111 14.11 -13.63 -1.79
C HIS A 111 14.08 -13.45 -3.31
N TYR A 112 13.14 -12.67 -3.82
CA TYR A 112 13.17 -12.20 -5.19
C TYR A 112 13.62 -10.74 -5.23
N GLY A 113 14.52 -10.43 -6.17
CA GLY A 113 14.93 -9.07 -6.49
C GLY A 113 13.78 -8.21 -7.06
N GLY A 114 14.05 -6.93 -7.28
CA GLY A 114 13.19 -6.07 -8.09
C GLY A 114 12.05 -5.35 -7.34
N TYR A 115 12.13 -5.24 -6.02
CA TYR A 115 11.32 -4.28 -5.25
C TYR A 115 12.19 -3.09 -4.84
N SER A 116 11.58 -1.92 -4.69
CA SER A 116 12.26 -0.67 -4.31
C SER A 116 12.95 -0.75 -2.95
N PHE A 117 12.34 -1.47 -2.01
CA PHE A 117 12.83 -1.67 -0.64
C PHE A 117 13.91 -2.76 -0.50
N ASN A 118 14.31 -3.43 -1.60
CA ASN A 118 15.35 -4.47 -1.51
C ASN A 118 16.69 -3.91 -1.04
N GLN A 119 16.99 -2.64 -1.30
CA GLN A 119 18.25 -2.03 -0.88
C GLN A 119 18.41 -1.99 0.65
N GLU A 120 17.30 -1.88 1.38
CA GLU A 120 17.31 -1.88 2.86
C GLU A 120 17.78 -3.22 3.45
N LEU A 121 17.76 -4.34 2.69
CA LEU A 121 18.31 -5.61 3.14
C LEU A 121 19.83 -5.57 3.32
N GLU A 122 20.53 -4.69 2.60
CA GLU A 122 21.98 -4.57 2.68
C GLU A 122 22.44 -4.03 4.04
N GLU A 123 21.51 -3.43 4.80
CA GLU A 123 21.75 -2.88 6.13
C GLU A 123 21.58 -3.93 7.26
N ILE A 124 21.02 -5.10 6.94
CA ILE A 124 20.81 -6.18 7.90
C ILE A 124 22.00 -7.14 7.81
N ASP A 125 22.62 -7.45 8.96
CA ASP A 125 23.71 -8.42 9.00
C ASP A 125 23.18 -9.84 8.73
N ALA A 126 23.84 -10.55 7.81
CA ALA A 126 23.51 -11.92 7.43
C ALA A 126 22.00 -12.24 7.25
N PRO A 127 21.24 -11.52 6.39
CA PRO A 127 19.77 -11.60 6.35
C PRO A 127 19.21 -12.88 5.70
N PHE A 128 20.10 -13.80 5.31
CA PHE A 128 19.78 -14.97 4.52
C PHE A 128 20.31 -16.23 5.16
N LEU A 129 19.54 -17.32 5.06
CA LEU A 129 19.95 -18.62 5.53
C LEU A 129 21.23 -19.09 4.86
N ARG A 130 22.05 -19.78 5.66
CA ARG A 130 23.26 -20.45 5.23
C ARG A 130 23.16 -21.93 5.61
N ASP A 131 23.64 -22.80 4.74
CA ASP A 131 23.78 -24.21 5.09
C ASP A 131 24.92 -24.44 6.10
N ARG A 132 25.11 -25.69 6.53
CA ARG A 132 26.17 -26.05 7.48
C ARG A 132 27.61 -25.75 7.04
N TRP A 133 27.80 -25.41 5.76
CA TRP A 133 29.09 -25.04 5.18
C TRP A 133 29.17 -23.54 4.87
N GLY A 134 28.20 -22.75 5.32
CA GLY A 134 28.15 -21.31 5.09
C GLY A 134 27.66 -20.91 3.70
N ARG A 135 27.06 -21.81 2.91
CA ARG A 135 26.62 -21.49 1.54
C ARG A 135 25.20 -20.95 1.53
N GLY A 136 24.96 -19.91 0.74
CA GLY A 136 23.63 -19.34 0.49
C GLY A 136 22.91 -19.99 -0.69
N LYS A 137 21.92 -19.27 -1.24
CA LYS A 137 21.14 -19.68 -2.43
C LYS A 137 20.45 -21.04 -2.31
N LEU A 138 19.90 -21.34 -1.13
CA LEU A 138 19.36 -22.65 -0.79
C LEU A 138 18.08 -23.01 -1.58
N VAL A 139 17.41 -22.03 -2.20
CA VAL A 139 16.21 -22.27 -3.01
C VAL A 139 16.65 -22.59 -4.43
N ARG A 140 16.47 -23.86 -4.82
CA ARG A 140 16.83 -24.40 -6.15
C ARG A 140 18.29 -24.15 -6.53
N ASN A 141 19.19 -24.01 -5.54
CA ASN A 141 20.60 -23.67 -5.72
C ASN A 141 20.84 -22.34 -6.45
N ALA A 142 19.86 -21.43 -6.47
CA ALA A 142 19.89 -20.22 -7.30
C ALA A 142 19.50 -18.96 -6.54
N VAL A 143 18.61 -19.06 -5.55
CA VAL A 143 17.96 -17.91 -4.92
C VAL A 143 18.12 -17.97 -3.41
N GLU A 144 18.40 -16.82 -2.81
CA GLU A 144 18.52 -16.69 -1.36
C GLU A 144 17.17 -16.99 -0.67
N ALA A 145 17.26 -17.50 0.56
CA ALA A 145 16.13 -17.64 1.46
C ALA A 145 16.33 -16.72 2.66
N TYR A 146 15.31 -15.99 3.06
CA TYR A 146 15.34 -15.16 4.27
C TYR A 146 15.60 -16.01 5.50
N ASP A 147 16.45 -15.53 6.40
CA ASP A 147 16.54 -16.09 7.73
C ASP A 147 15.41 -15.56 8.60
N LEU A 148 14.31 -16.31 8.66
CA LEU A 148 13.13 -15.95 9.45
C LEU A 148 13.32 -16.18 10.96
N THR A 149 14.50 -16.63 11.40
CA THR A 149 14.85 -16.69 12.83
C THR A 149 15.46 -15.39 13.34
N ASP A 150 15.93 -14.51 12.44
CA ASP A 150 16.41 -13.18 12.77
C ASP A 150 15.25 -12.17 12.84
N PRO A 151 14.98 -11.56 14.00
CA PRO A 151 13.92 -10.57 14.14
C PRO A 151 14.12 -9.33 13.24
N ASN A 152 15.37 -8.95 12.92
CA ASN A 152 15.62 -7.82 12.03
C ASN A 152 15.08 -8.08 10.62
N VAL A 153 15.21 -9.32 10.13
CA VAL A 153 14.68 -9.75 8.84
C VAL A 153 13.16 -9.79 8.86
N THR A 154 12.55 -10.34 9.93
CA THR A 154 11.09 -10.41 10.02
C THR A 154 10.45 -9.03 10.15
N ASP A 155 11.05 -8.14 10.95
CA ASP A 155 10.57 -6.76 11.16
C ASP A 155 10.70 -5.95 9.88
N TRP A 156 11.82 -6.08 9.17
CA TRP A 156 11.99 -5.49 7.84
C TRP A 156 10.93 -5.99 6.86
N TRP A 157 10.69 -7.32 6.81
CA TRP A 157 9.72 -7.90 5.88
C TRP A 157 8.31 -7.36 6.13
N VAL A 158 7.87 -7.31 7.39
CA VAL A 158 6.54 -6.82 7.78
C VAL A 158 6.40 -5.32 7.52
N ARG A 159 7.41 -4.51 7.85
CA ARG A 159 7.38 -3.06 7.65
C ARG A 159 7.30 -2.66 6.17
N THR A 160 7.89 -3.46 5.30
CA THR A 160 7.98 -3.19 3.85
C THR A 160 6.90 -3.93 3.03
N ALA A 161 5.99 -4.66 3.69
CA ALA A 161 4.90 -5.42 3.05
C ALA A 161 3.66 -4.56 2.75
#